data_AF-A0A2E8H4G5-F1
#
_entry.id   AF-A0A2E8H4G5-F1
#
_cell.length_a   1.000
_cell.length_b   1.000
_cell.length_c   1.000
_cell.angle_alpha   90.00
_cell.angle_beta   90.00
_cell.angle_gamma   90.00
#
_symmetry.space_group_name_H-M   'P 1'
#
loop_
_entity.id
_entity.type
_entity.pdbx_description
1 polymer ?
#
loop_
_entity_poly.entity_id
_entity_poly.type
_entity_poly.pdbx_seq_one_letter_code
_entity_poly.pdbx_strand_id
1 'polypeptide(L)'
;MTTLRSARRRGVEVVTRFHAHDLEVRRDEVTVRGHRDGKGLELHGRHVVLAAGAMGTPPLLFRSGYGKRIPGLGRHFTCHPQFMACARLDAVVDAHRGFFQSVGCSDSRFEERGFKFETNFMPPIIFSMLFGGAGGSVYDMIGDYRRMACLEISIRDDDEPGAIRPRHGGGTVIDRPLGASHRDKLADATQVVHECFVQMGATDTWFCPRAFSVHPMGGCTLGSDPADAAVDESFHLFGEERVYVCDSSTFPNAPGRNPSLTVMALALRASEVMLREA
;
A
#
# COMPACT_ATOMS: atom_id res chain seq x y z
N MET A 1 -7.05 21.84 -6.91
CA MET A 1 -7.85 21.16 -7.96
C MET A 1 -7.21 19.79 -8.19
N THR A 2 -7.97 18.69 -8.18
CA THR A 2 -7.38 17.34 -8.36
C THR A 2 -6.95 17.09 -9.81
N THR A 3 -5.95 16.24 -10.02
CA THR A 3 -5.38 15.91 -11.34
C THR A 3 -6.43 15.42 -12.33
N LEU A 4 -7.35 14.56 -11.90
CA LEU A 4 -8.40 13.99 -12.76
C LEU A 4 -9.36 15.05 -13.34
N ARG A 5 -9.77 16.04 -12.53
CA ARG A 5 -10.63 17.13 -13.03
C ARG A 5 -9.93 17.97 -14.08
N SER A 6 -8.62 18.21 -13.90
CA SER A 6 -7.80 18.93 -14.89
C SER A 6 -7.66 18.12 -16.18
N ALA A 7 -7.35 16.84 -16.08
CA ALA A 7 -7.19 15.92 -17.20
C ALA A 7 -8.47 15.83 -18.06
N ARG A 8 -9.65 15.71 -17.43
CA ARG A 8 -10.94 15.68 -18.14
C ARG A 8 -11.21 16.95 -18.95
N ARG A 9 -10.84 18.13 -18.43
CA ARG A 9 -10.97 19.40 -19.16
C ARG A 9 -10.04 19.48 -20.38
N ARG A 10 -8.99 18.66 -20.41
CA ARG A 10 -8.03 18.57 -21.51
C ARG A 10 -8.30 17.38 -22.45
N GLY A 11 -9.46 16.74 -22.34
CA GLY A 11 -9.90 15.69 -23.26
C GLY A 11 -9.68 14.25 -22.79
N VAL A 12 -9.22 14.02 -21.55
CA VAL A 12 -9.14 12.66 -21.01
C VAL A 12 -10.54 12.09 -20.77
N GLU A 13 -10.85 10.98 -21.44
CA GLU A 13 -12.03 10.18 -21.18
C GLU A 13 -11.81 9.29 -19.95
N VAL A 14 -12.83 9.18 -19.09
CA VAL A 14 -12.79 8.34 -17.89
C VAL A 14 -13.84 7.25 -18.01
N VAL A 15 -13.39 6.01 -18.15
CA VAL A 15 -14.25 4.83 -18.19
C VAL A 15 -14.28 4.18 -16.81
N THR A 16 -15.40 4.35 -16.09
CA THR A 16 -15.60 3.73 -14.77
C THR A 16 -16.23 2.35 -14.88
N ARG A 17 -16.10 1.54 -13.82
CA ARG A 17 -16.61 0.15 -13.74
C ARG A 17 -16.04 -0.79 -14.80
N PHE A 18 -14.91 -0.42 -15.40
CA PHE A 18 -14.11 -1.29 -16.25
C PHE A 18 -12.97 -1.88 -15.42
N HIS A 19 -12.95 -3.21 -15.28
CA HIS A 19 -11.88 -3.94 -14.62
C HIS A 19 -10.99 -4.58 -15.69
N ALA A 20 -9.83 -3.96 -15.95
CA ALA A 20 -8.80 -4.53 -16.82
C ALA A 20 -8.17 -5.75 -16.13
N HIS A 21 -8.14 -6.90 -16.81
CA HIS A 21 -7.53 -8.10 -16.28
C HIS A 21 -6.22 -8.47 -16.97
N ASP A 22 -6.03 -8.17 -18.25
CA ASP A 22 -4.77 -8.41 -18.95
C ASP A 22 -4.58 -7.47 -20.14
N LEU A 23 -3.42 -7.58 -20.78
CA LEU A 23 -3.07 -6.87 -21.99
C LEU A 23 -2.33 -7.78 -22.98
N GLU A 24 -2.36 -7.37 -24.24
CA GLU A 24 -1.58 -7.96 -25.34
C GLU A 24 -0.87 -6.82 -26.07
N VAL A 25 0.44 -6.99 -26.32
CA VAL A 25 1.22 -6.03 -27.10
C VAL A 25 1.47 -6.62 -28.48
N ARG A 26 1.16 -5.83 -29.50
CA ARG A 26 1.50 -6.06 -30.91
C ARG A 26 2.43 -4.96 -31.39
N ARG A 27 2.98 -5.12 -32.60
CA ARG A 27 3.98 -4.21 -33.17
C ARG A 27 3.59 -2.72 -33.08
N ASP A 28 2.33 -2.41 -33.36
CA ASP A 28 1.85 -1.02 -33.48
C ASP A 28 0.72 -0.65 -32.50
N GLU A 29 0.34 -1.57 -31.62
CA GLU A 29 -0.83 -1.42 -30.75
C GLU A 29 -0.70 -2.23 -29.47
N VAL A 30 -1.28 -1.71 -28.39
CA VAL A 30 -1.56 -2.42 -27.14
C VAL A 30 -3.06 -2.58 -26.99
N THR A 31 -3.51 -3.81 -26.75
CA THR A 31 -4.90 -4.14 -26.43
C THR A 31 -5.02 -4.44 -24.94
N VAL A 32 -5.90 -3.74 -24.24
CA VAL A 32 -6.23 -3.99 -22.84
C VAL A 32 -7.60 -4.65 -22.77
N ARG A 33 -7.67 -5.84 -22.18
CA ARG A 33 -8.90 -6.63 -22.04
C ARG A 33 -9.44 -6.53 -20.63
N GLY A 34 -10.75 -6.34 -20.52
CA GLY A 34 -11.42 -6.20 -19.24
C GLY A 34 -12.91 -6.49 -19.31
N HIS A 35 -13.56 -6.32 -18.16
CA HIS A 35 -15.01 -6.42 -18.06
C HIS A 35 -15.59 -5.10 -17.58
N ARG A 36 -16.70 -4.66 -18.21
CA ARG A 36 -17.50 -3.54 -17.77
C ARG A 36 -18.94 -3.99 -17.61
N ASP A 37 -19.49 -3.84 -16.42
CA ASP A 37 -20.86 -4.23 -16.10
C ASP A 37 -21.17 -5.70 -16.50
N GLY A 38 -20.21 -6.59 -16.24
CA GLY A 38 -20.30 -8.01 -16.55
C GLY A 38 -20.08 -8.38 -18.03
N LYS A 39 -19.85 -7.40 -18.91
CA LYS A 39 -19.59 -7.63 -20.34
C LYS A 39 -18.12 -7.42 -20.68
N GLY A 40 -17.58 -8.27 -21.54
CA GLY A 40 -16.22 -8.10 -22.07
C GLY A 40 -16.11 -6.78 -22.85
N LEU A 41 -15.00 -6.08 -22.66
CA LEU A 41 -14.64 -4.86 -23.37
C LEU A 41 -13.13 -4.87 -23.64
N GLU A 42 -12.75 -4.47 -24.85
CA GLU A 42 -11.36 -4.27 -25.24
C GLU A 42 -11.14 -2.79 -25.52
N LEU A 43 -9.99 -2.27 -25.08
CA LEU A 43 -9.53 -0.93 -25.36
C LEU A 43 -8.19 -1.01 -26.08
N HIS A 44 -8.02 -0.18 -27.10
CA HIS A 44 -6.84 -0.19 -27.97
C HIS A 44 -6.12 1.15 -27.87
N GLY A 45 -4.79 1.11 -27.89
CA GLY A 45 -3.96 2.31 -27.84
C GLY A 45 -2.54 2.05 -28.35
N ARG A 46 -1.78 3.11 -28.61
CA ARG A 46 -0.37 3.00 -29.03
C ARG A 46 0.57 2.64 -27.89
N HIS A 47 0.22 3.08 -26.69
CA HIS A 47 0.94 2.86 -25.44
C HIS A 47 -0.07 2.60 -24.32
N VAL A 48 0.36 1.94 -23.26
CA VAL A 48 -0.39 1.76 -22.01
C VAL A 48 0.46 2.18 -20.82
N VAL A 49 -0.17 2.79 -19.83
CA VAL A 49 0.45 3.07 -18.52
C VAL A 49 -0.28 2.26 -17.47
N LEU A 50 0.41 1.33 -16.82
CA LEU A 50 -0.11 0.55 -15.72
C LEU A 50 0.04 1.32 -14.41
N ALA A 51 -1.09 1.63 -13.79
CA ALA A 51 -1.18 2.37 -12.54
C ALA A 51 -2.21 1.73 -11.58
N ALA A 52 -2.26 0.40 -11.53
CA ALA A 52 -3.22 -0.38 -10.73
C ALA A 52 -2.72 -0.69 -9.30
N GLY A 53 -1.57 -0.14 -8.91
CA GLY A 53 -0.93 -0.31 -7.61
C GLY A 53 -0.23 -1.66 -7.48
N ALA A 54 0.56 -1.81 -6.40
CA ALA A 54 1.28 -3.06 -6.07
C ALA A 54 0.39 -4.31 -5.98
N MET A 55 -0.91 -4.14 -5.77
CA MET A 55 -1.88 -5.23 -5.70
C MET A 55 -2.55 -5.56 -7.03
N GLY A 56 -2.60 -4.60 -7.97
CA GLY A 56 -3.32 -4.75 -9.24
C GLY A 56 -2.39 -4.99 -10.44
N THR A 57 -1.27 -4.25 -10.48
CA THR A 57 -0.34 -4.24 -11.61
C THR A 57 0.38 -5.59 -11.79
N PRO A 58 1.04 -6.18 -10.76
CA PRO A 58 1.71 -7.46 -10.95
C PRO A 58 0.75 -8.60 -11.38
N PRO A 59 -0.44 -8.78 -10.76
CA PRO A 59 -1.40 -9.80 -11.22
C PRO A 59 -1.88 -9.60 -12.65
N LEU A 60 -2.05 -8.36 -13.11
CA LEU A 60 -2.39 -8.05 -14.50
C LEU A 60 -1.28 -8.51 -15.44
N LEU A 61 -0.01 -8.21 -15.12
CA LEU A 61 1.14 -8.64 -15.90
C LEU A 61 1.33 -10.16 -15.91
N PHE A 62 1.09 -10.83 -14.78
CA PHE A 62 1.09 -12.30 -14.72
C PHE A 62 0.05 -12.91 -15.65
N ARG A 63 -1.19 -12.38 -15.66
CA ARG A 63 -2.25 -12.84 -16.58
C ARG A 63 -1.95 -12.52 -18.04
N SER A 64 -1.18 -11.47 -18.29
CA SER A 64 -0.68 -11.08 -19.62
C SER A 64 0.55 -11.89 -20.07
N GLY A 65 0.97 -12.91 -19.29
CA GLY A 65 2.05 -13.82 -19.65
C GLY A 65 3.46 -13.29 -19.44
N TYR A 66 3.65 -12.19 -18.71
CA TYR A 66 4.99 -11.63 -18.45
C TYR A 66 5.79 -12.39 -17.41
N GLY A 67 5.15 -13.18 -16.53
CA GLY A 67 5.86 -13.95 -15.50
C GLY A 67 6.86 -14.99 -16.03
N LYS A 68 6.74 -15.39 -17.31
CA LYS A 68 7.72 -16.26 -17.98
C LYS A 68 8.84 -15.48 -18.69
N ARG A 69 8.61 -14.20 -18.96
CA ARG A 69 9.47 -13.32 -19.76
C ARG A 69 10.37 -12.45 -18.88
N ILE A 70 9.89 -12.11 -17.69
CA ILE A 70 10.54 -11.18 -16.76
C ILE A 70 10.70 -11.90 -15.42
N PRO A 71 11.88 -12.49 -15.13
CA PRO A 71 12.14 -13.15 -13.85
C PRO A 71 11.98 -12.23 -12.63
N GLY A 72 12.22 -10.93 -12.82
CA GLY A 72 12.02 -9.88 -11.83
C GLY A 72 10.56 -9.66 -11.40
N LEU A 73 9.58 -10.09 -12.20
CA LEU A 73 8.17 -9.81 -11.94
C LEU A 73 7.68 -10.50 -10.67
N GLY A 74 7.10 -9.70 -9.78
CA GLY A 74 6.56 -10.15 -8.49
C GLY A 74 7.59 -10.23 -7.37
N ARG A 75 8.87 -9.95 -7.63
CA ARG A 75 9.91 -9.85 -6.60
C ARG A 75 9.81 -8.53 -5.83
N HIS A 76 10.52 -8.47 -4.72
CA HIS A 76 10.71 -7.24 -3.92
C HIS A 76 9.41 -6.61 -3.44
N PHE A 77 8.40 -7.43 -3.14
CA PHE A 77 7.15 -6.93 -2.57
C PHE A 77 7.39 -6.51 -1.11
N THR A 78 7.10 -5.26 -0.78
CA THR A 78 7.31 -4.70 0.55
C THR A 78 6.06 -4.00 1.06
N CYS A 79 5.94 -3.92 2.38
CA CYS A 79 4.86 -3.18 3.01
C CYS A 79 5.26 -2.84 4.43
N HIS A 80 5.03 -1.60 4.87
CA HIS A 80 5.22 -1.26 6.28
C HIS A 80 4.17 -2.00 7.12
N PRO A 81 4.56 -2.91 8.04
CA PRO A 81 3.61 -3.51 8.95
C PRO A 81 3.08 -2.45 9.92
N GLN A 82 1.76 -2.42 10.09
CA GLN A 82 1.05 -1.52 10.96
C GLN A 82 0.28 -2.31 12.01
N PHE A 83 0.23 -1.74 13.22
CA PHE A 83 -0.44 -2.30 14.39
C PHE A 83 -1.24 -1.21 15.09
N MET A 84 -2.27 -1.60 15.84
CA MET A 84 -3.12 -0.66 16.56
C MET A 84 -3.01 -0.90 18.06
N ALA A 85 -2.87 0.20 18.79
CA ALA A 85 -2.99 0.24 20.23
C ALA A 85 -4.08 1.25 20.60
N CYS A 86 -4.89 0.90 21.59
CA CYS A 86 -5.96 1.75 22.10
C CYS A 86 -5.86 1.84 23.62
N ALA A 87 -6.37 2.93 24.17
CA ALA A 87 -6.52 3.10 25.61
C ALA A 87 -7.85 3.76 25.93
N ARG A 88 -8.38 3.44 27.12
CA ARG A 88 -9.46 4.19 27.74
C ARG A 88 -8.86 5.15 28.76
N LEU A 89 -9.26 6.41 28.69
CA LEU A 89 -8.82 7.46 29.60
C LEU A 89 -9.98 7.88 30.52
N ASP A 90 -9.67 8.55 31.62
CA ASP A 90 -10.69 9.22 32.43
C ASP A 90 -11.24 10.48 31.76
N ALA A 91 -10.41 11.17 30.96
CA ALA A 91 -10.79 12.38 30.25
C ALA A 91 -11.57 12.07 28.97
N VAL A 92 -12.48 12.98 28.58
CA VAL A 92 -13.13 12.95 27.27
C VAL A 92 -12.14 13.38 26.20
N VAL A 93 -11.94 12.51 25.20
CA VAL A 93 -11.03 12.71 24.07
C VAL A 93 -11.80 13.14 22.82
N ASP A 94 -12.96 12.51 22.56
CA ASP A 94 -13.78 12.73 21.37
C ASP A 94 -12.99 12.62 20.04
N ALA A 95 -12.06 11.66 19.96
CA ALA A 95 -11.20 11.46 18.77
C ALA A 95 -12.00 11.29 17.46
N HIS A 96 -13.27 10.87 17.54
CA HIS A 96 -14.19 10.75 16.42
C HIS A 96 -14.59 12.06 15.73
N ARG A 97 -14.39 13.20 16.40
CA ARG A 97 -14.79 14.51 15.88
C ARG A 97 -13.73 15.14 14.96
N GLY A 98 -12.56 14.51 14.83
CA GLY A 98 -11.42 15.01 14.05
C GLY A 98 -11.15 14.21 12.78
N PHE A 99 -9.99 14.47 12.19
CA PHE A 99 -9.46 13.65 11.10
C PHE A 99 -9.07 12.26 11.63
N PHE A 100 -9.30 11.23 10.80
CA PHE A 100 -8.91 9.85 11.13
C PHE A 100 -7.44 9.74 11.55
N GLN A 101 -6.56 10.49 10.86
CA GLN A 101 -5.14 10.61 11.15
C GLN A 101 -4.77 12.08 11.21
N SER A 102 -4.38 12.57 12.38
CA SER A 102 -4.23 14.03 12.62
C SER A 102 -2.79 14.46 12.85
N VAL A 103 -2.02 13.67 13.60
CA VAL A 103 -0.63 13.99 13.99
C VAL A 103 0.21 12.72 13.89
N GLY A 104 1.30 12.78 13.13
CA GLY A 104 2.37 11.80 13.15
C GLY A 104 3.53 12.28 14.03
N CYS A 105 4.12 11.37 14.81
CA CYS A 105 5.31 11.66 15.59
C CYS A 105 6.52 11.76 14.67
N SER A 106 7.21 12.91 14.70
CA SER A 106 8.41 13.20 13.91
C SER A 106 9.68 13.20 14.77
N ASP A 107 9.66 12.51 15.91
CA ASP A 107 10.83 12.40 16.79
C ASP A 107 11.84 11.42 16.20
N SER A 108 13.05 11.90 15.92
CA SER A 108 14.10 11.10 15.27
C SER A 108 14.51 9.87 16.09
N ARG A 109 14.35 9.91 17.42
CA ARG A 109 14.70 8.80 18.31
C ARG A 109 13.91 7.53 18.01
N PHE A 110 12.64 7.66 17.61
CA PHE A 110 11.83 6.49 17.22
C PHE A 110 12.17 6.01 15.82
N GLU A 111 12.48 6.93 14.91
CA GLU A 111 12.86 6.59 13.54
C GLU A 111 14.18 5.83 13.46
N GLU A 112 15.14 6.18 14.32
CA GLU A 112 16.41 5.48 14.54
C GLU A 112 16.20 4.07 15.11
N ARG A 113 15.18 3.90 15.96
CA ARG A 113 14.74 2.59 16.49
C ARG A 113 13.89 1.78 15.49
N GLY A 114 13.53 2.38 14.35
CA GLY A 114 12.85 1.69 13.26
C GLY A 114 11.32 1.64 13.37
N PHE A 115 10.68 2.53 14.13
CA PHE A 115 9.22 2.65 14.16
C PHE A 115 8.76 4.11 14.31
N LYS A 116 7.49 4.36 14.01
CA LYS A 116 6.84 5.65 14.23
C LYS A 116 5.43 5.46 14.75
N PHE A 117 4.91 6.54 15.33
CA PHE A 117 3.55 6.59 15.87
C PHE A 117 2.71 7.61 15.11
N GLU A 118 1.46 7.27 14.87
CA GLU A 118 0.47 8.20 14.33
C GLU A 118 -0.78 8.17 15.21
N THR A 119 -1.30 9.35 15.52
CA THR A 119 -2.59 9.46 16.19
C THR A 119 -3.67 9.07 15.21
N ASN A 120 -4.42 8.04 15.58
CA ASN A 120 -5.53 7.58 14.80
C ASN A 120 -6.83 7.75 15.58
N PHE A 121 -7.93 7.75 14.85
CA PHE A 121 -9.24 7.53 15.40
C PHE A 121 -9.85 6.32 14.71
N MET A 122 -10.37 5.36 15.46
CA MET A 122 -10.86 4.12 14.88
C MET A 122 -12.38 4.00 15.02
N PRO A 123 -13.16 4.15 13.93
CA PRO A 123 -14.60 3.89 13.89
C PRO A 123 -14.96 2.53 14.52
N PRO A 124 -16.13 2.37 15.17
CA PRO A 124 -16.46 1.13 15.87
C PRO A 124 -16.41 -0.11 14.96
N ILE A 125 -16.75 0.05 13.68
CA ILE A 125 -16.66 -1.05 12.70
C ILE A 125 -15.21 -1.53 12.47
N ILE A 126 -14.25 -0.60 12.38
CA ILE A 126 -12.83 -0.95 12.21
C ILE A 126 -12.28 -1.52 13.52
N PHE A 127 -12.70 -0.96 14.67
CA PHE A 127 -12.32 -1.48 15.98
C PHE A 127 -12.75 -2.95 16.12
N SER A 128 -14.02 -3.26 15.84
CA SER A 128 -14.55 -4.63 15.87
C SER A 128 -13.80 -5.57 14.92
N MET A 129 -13.41 -5.09 13.73
CA MET A 129 -12.65 -5.89 12.77
C MET A 129 -11.26 -6.28 13.30
N LEU A 130 -10.57 -5.37 13.97
CA LEU A 130 -9.20 -5.57 14.44
C LEU A 130 -9.13 -6.22 15.83
N PHE A 131 -10.05 -5.87 16.74
CA PHE A 131 -10.05 -6.29 18.13
C PHE A 131 -11.07 -7.39 18.45
N GLY A 132 -11.94 -7.78 17.51
CA GLY A 132 -12.95 -8.82 17.71
C GLY A 132 -12.41 -10.20 18.09
N GLY A 133 -11.12 -10.46 17.86
CA GLY A 133 -10.42 -11.67 18.30
C GLY A 133 -9.49 -11.49 19.50
N ALA A 134 -9.40 -10.28 20.08
CA ALA A 134 -8.43 -9.94 21.12
C ALA A 134 -8.85 -10.37 22.55
N GLY A 135 -10.01 -11.05 22.68
CA GLY A 135 -10.59 -11.43 23.98
C GLY A 135 -11.35 -10.29 24.64
N GLY A 136 -12.38 -10.61 25.44
CA GLY A 136 -13.29 -9.64 26.03
C GLY A 136 -14.43 -9.22 25.11
N SER A 137 -15.38 -8.45 25.66
CA SER A 137 -16.51 -7.92 24.91
C SER A 137 -16.06 -6.67 24.15
N VAL A 138 -16.05 -6.72 22.82
CA VAL A 138 -15.83 -5.51 21.98
C VAL A 138 -16.80 -4.40 22.37
N TYR A 139 -18.02 -4.76 22.76
CA TYR A 139 -19.03 -3.82 23.23
C TYR A 139 -18.58 -3.08 24.49
N ASP A 140 -17.91 -3.75 25.42
CA ASP A 140 -17.40 -3.11 26.64
C ASP A 140 -16.20 -2.21 26.32
N MET A 141 -15.34 -2.63 25.39
CA MET A 141 -14.18 -1.84 24.96
C MET A 141 -14.61 -0.53 24.28
N ILE A 142 -15.63 -0.57 23.43
CA ILE A 142 -16.16 0.63 22.74
C ILE A 142 -17.26 1.34 23.55
N GLY A 143 -17.64 0.82 24.72
CA GLY A 143 -18.76 1.30 25.52
C GLY A 143 -18.59 2.75 25.99
N ASP A 144 -17.34 3.21 26.17
CA ASP A 144 -17.02 4.62 26.43
C ASP A 144 -16.14 5.22 25.32
N TYR A 145 -16.67 5.13 24.10
CA TYR A 145 -16.01 5.56 22.89
C TYR A 145 -15.45 6.99 22.90
N ARG A 146 -16.10 7.88 23.66
CA ARG A 146 -15.73 9.30 23.78
C ARG A 146 -14.44 9.50 24.57
N ARG A 147 -14.00 8.50 25.33
CA ARG A 147 -12.78 8.54 26.15
C ARG A 147 -11.67 7.64 25.62
N MET A 148 -11.79 7.18 24.38
CA MET A 148 -10.78 6.35 23.77
C MET A 148 -9.71 7.18 23.07
N ALA A 149 -8.45 6.82 23.30
CA ALA A 149 -7.31 7.26 22.52
C ALA A 149 -6.77 6.08 21.70
N CYS A 150 -6.24 6.36 20.50
CA CYS A 150 -5.70 5.35 19.62
C CYS A 150 -4.39 5.81 19.00
N LEU A 151 -3.41 4.92 18.99
CA LEU A 151 -2.12 5.10 18.36
C LEU A 151 -1.90 3.95 17.37
N GLU A 152 -1.56 4.31 16.15
CA GLU A 152 -0.99 3.38 15.20
C GLU A 152 0.52 3.30 15.41
N ILE A 153 1.02 2.06 15.36
CA ILE A 153 2.44 1.75 15.32
C ILE A 153 2.75 1.30 13.90
N SER A 154 3.64 2.03 13.22
CA SER A 154 4.17 1.60 11.92
C SER A 154 5.65 1.28 12.08
N ILE A 155 6.01 0.04 11.75
CA ILE A 155 7.40 -0.41 11.83
C ILE A 155 8.05 -0.35 10.45
N ARG A 156 9.34 0.02 10.41
CA ARG A 156 10.15 0.05 9.20
C ARG A 156 10.34 -1.37 8.69
N ASP A 157 10.06 -1.56 7.40
CA ASP A 157 10.28 -2.82 6.69
C ASP A 157 11.72 -2.85 6.17
N ASP A 158 12.61 -3.51 6.91
CA ASP A 158 14.03 -3.68 6.58
C ASP A 158 14.49 -5.15 6.59
N ASP A 159 13.57 -6.09 6.80
CA ASP A 159 13.86 -7.50 6.52
C ASP A 159 13.87 -7.74 5.01
N GLU A 160 14.31 -8.94 4.61
CA GLU A 160 14.24 -9.39 3.23
C GLU A 160 12.83 -9.18 2.64
N PRO A 161 12.75 -8.61 1.43
CA PRO A 161 11.49 -8.29 0.83
C PRO A 161 10.75 -9.56 0.42
N GLY A 162 9.42 -9.46 0.41
CA GLY A 162 8.55 -10.56 0.03
C GLY A 162 8.38 -10.69 -1.48
N ALA A 163 7.35 -11.44 -1.86
CA ALA A 163 6.95 -11.59 -3.25
C ALA A 163 5.43 -11.61 -3.41
N ILE A 164 4.99 -11.20 -4.59
CA ILE A 164 3.61 -11.34 -5.06
C ILE A 164 3.60 -12.29 -6.26
N ARG A 165 2.79 -13.35 -6.18
CA ARG A 165 2.79 -14.47 -7.15
C ARG A 165 1.38 -14.83 -7.57
N PRO A 166 1.17 -15.33 -8.79
CA PRO A 166 -0.12 -15.90 -9.18
C PRO A 166 -0.41 -17.16 -8.35
N ARG A 167 -1.67 -17.35 -7.95
CA ARG A 167 -2.12 -18.59 -7.30
C ARG A 167 -2.57 -19.60 -8.36
N HIS A 168 -2.21 -20.87 -8.18
CA HIS A 168 -2.77 -21.96 -8.99
C HIS A 168 -4.30 -22.02 -8.82
N GLY A 169 -5.05 -22.07 -9.94
CA GLY A 169 -6.52 -21.99 -9.93
C GLY A 169 -7.09 -20.57 -9.91
N GLY A 170 -6.25 -19.53 -9.97
CA GLY A 170 -6.67 -18.14 -10.05
C GLY A 170 -6.46 -17.35 -8.76
N GLY A 171 -6.26 -16.05 -8.91
CA GLY A 171 -5.95 -15.12 -7.82
C GLY A 171 -4.45 -14.92 -7.61
N THR A 172 -4.12 -14.34 -6.46
CA THR A 172 -2.76 -13.87 -6.13
C THR A 172 -2.41 -14.29 -4.70
N VAL A 173 -1.16 -14.71 -4.51
CA VAL A 173 -0.55 -15.00 -3.22
C VAL A 173 0.47 -13.92 -2.93
N ILE A 174 0.44 -13.38 -1.71
CA ILE A 174 1.48 -12.49 -1.20
C ILE A 174 2.22 -13.26 -0.12
N ASP A 175 3.51 -13.39 -0.32
CA ASP A 175 4.45 -14.04 0.58
C ASP A 175 5.28 -12.95 1.26
N ARG A 176 4.82 -12.52 2.43
CA ARG A 176 5.46 -11.46 3.22
C ARG A 176 5.29 -11.73 4.73
N PRO A 177 6.06 -12.67 5.29
CA PRO A 177 6.03 -12.93 6.73
C PRO A 177 6.71 -11.81 7.51
N LEU A 178 6.32 -11.64 8.77
CA LEU A 178 7.06 -10.79 9.71
C LEU A 178 8.33 -11.51 10.16
N GLY A 179 9.49 -10.95 9.86
CA GLY A 179 10.79 -11.46 10.31
C GLY A 179 11.14 -11.05 11.76
N ALA A 180 12.39 -11.32 12.15
CA ALA A 180 12.86 -11.09 13.52
C ALA A 180 12.97 -9.60 13.85
N SER A 181 13.54 -8.80 12.93
CA SER A 181 13.64 -7.34 13.07
C SER A 181 12.28 -6.70 13.36
N HIS A 182 11.23 -7.14 12.64
CA HIS A 182 9.88 -6.66 12.88
C HIS A 182 9.35 -6.96 14.29
N ARG A 183 9.62 -8.15 14.82
CA ARG A 183 9.17 -8.55 16.16
C ARG A 183 9.87 -7.76 17.25
N ASP A 184 11.18 -7.56 17.11
CA ASP A 184 11.98 -6.81 18.08
C ASP A 184 11.53 -5.35 18.15
N LYS A 185 11.33 -4.70 16.99
CA LYS A 185 10.78 -3.33 16.91
C LYS A 185 9.38 -3.23 17.45
N LEU A 186 8.53 -4.23 17.21
CA LEU A 186 7.16 -4.22 17.71
C LEU A 186 7.12 -4.32 19.23
N ALA A 187 7.97 -5.17 19.82
CA ALA A 187 8.09 -5.27 21.28
C ALA A 187 8.51 -3.92 21.87
N ASP A 188 9.52 -3.29 21.28
CA ASP A 188 10.02 -1.98 21.71
C ASP A 188 8.97 -0.87 21.57
N ALA A 189 8.31 -0.79 20.41
CA ALA A 189 7.26 0.18 20.14
C ALA A 189 6.04 0.02 21.06
N THR A 190 5.66 -1.23 21.35
CA THR A 190 4.52 -1.53 22.24
C THR A 190 4.82 -1.10 23.67
N GLN A 191 6.05 -1.27 24.13
CA GLN A 191 6.47 -0.77 25.45
C GLN A 191 6.34 0.76 25.53
N VAL A 192 6.85 1.50 24.54
CA VAL A 192 6.75 2.97 24.49
C VAL A 192 5.28 3.42 24.50
N VAL A 193 4.43 2.79 23.68
CA VAL A 193 3.00 3.15 23.63
C VAL A 193 2.30 2.87 24.95
N HIS A 194 2.62 1.75 25.60
CA HIS A 194 2.09 1.44 26.92
C HIS A 194 2.48 2.52 27.94
N GLU A 195 3.75 2.91 27.99
CA GLU A 195 4.23 4.00 28.86
C GLU A 195 3.52 5.32 28.57
N CYS A 196 3.32 5.68 27.28
CA CYS A 196 2.55 6.87 26.91
C CYS A 196 1.12 6.82 27.45
N PHE A 197 0.42 5.70 27.29
CA PHE A 197 -0.96 5.56 27.80
C PHE A 197 -1.02 5.63 29.33
N VAL A 198 -0.07 5.01 30.04
CA VAL A 198 0.02 5.14 31.51
C VAL A 198 0.20 6.60 31.92
N GLN A 199 1.09 7.33 31.27
CA GLN A 199 1.33 8.76 31.55
C GLN A 199 0.11 9.64 31.21
N MET A 200 -0.71 9.22 30.26
CA MET A 200 -1.98 9.87 29.92
C MET A 200 -3.12 9.55 30.92
N GLY A 201 -2.88 8.70 31.92
CA GLY A 201 -3.90 8.28 32.88
C GLY A 201 -4.87 7.24 32.31
N ALA A 202 -4.38 6.32 31.47
CA ALA A 202 -5.21 5.25 30.95
C ALA A 202 -5.66 4.29 32.06
N THR A 203 -6.96 3.98 32.09
CA THR A 203 -7.54 2.95 32.97
C THR A 203 -7.39 1.55 32.38
N ASP A 204 -7.36 1.47 31.04
CA ASP A 204 -7.23 0.22 30.28
C ASP A 204 -6.43 0.47 29.01
N THR A 205 -5.66 -0.53 28.60
CA THR A 205 -4.91 -0.52 27.35
C THR A 205 -5.14 -1.81 26.57
N TRP A 206 -5.34 -1.69 25.27
CA TRP A 206 -5.56 -2.80 24.35
C TRP A 206 -4.58 -2.73 23.19
N PHE A 207 -4.02 -3.88 22.83
CA PHE A 207 -3.10 -4.00 21.70
C PHE A 207 -3.59 -5.08 20.74
N CYS A 208 -3.61 -4.78 19.45
CA CYS A 208 -3.93 -5.74 18.41
C CYS A 208 -2.62 -6.30 17.81
N PRO A 209 -2.28 -7.59 18.04
CA PRO A 209 -1.06 -8.19 17.52
C PRO A 209 -1.15 -8.52 16.02
N ARG A 210 -2.31 -8.31 15.40
CA ARG A 210 -2.51 -8.60 13.98
C ARG A 210 -1.97 -7.45 13.13
N ALA A 211 -0.91 -7.73 12.38
CA ALA A 211 -0.40 -6.80 11.40
C ALA A 211 -1.38 -6.59 10.24
N PHE A 212 -1.42 -5.36 9.74
CA PHE A 212 -2.01 -5.01 8.45
C PHE A 212 -1.07 -4.03 7.73
N SER A 213 -1.35 -3.73 6.47
CA SER A 213 -0.69 -2.62 5.80
C SER A 213 -1.63 -1.98 4.79
N VAL A 214 -1.64 -0.65 4.76
CA VAL A 214 -2.30 0.15 3.71
C VAL A 214 -1.30 0.67 2.67
N HIS A 215 -0.02 0.28 2.78
CA HIS A 215 1.07 0.72 1.92
C HIS A 215 1.73 -0.47 1.19
N PRO A 216 1.00 -1.25 0.36
CA PRO A 216 1.63 -2.27 -0.46
C PRO A 216 2.47 -1.62 -1.56
N MET A 217 3.72 -2.06 -1.69
CA MET A 217 4.73 -1.54 -2.60
C MET A 217 5.51 -2.69 -3.24
N GLY A 218 6.20 -2.41 -4.33
CA GLY A 218 7.00 -3.42 -5.03
C GLY A 218 6.18 -4.44 -5.82
N GLY A 219 6.85 -5.48 -6.32
CA GLY A 219 6.27 -6.47 -7.23
C GLY A 219 6.43 -6.12 -8.72
N CYS A 220 6.70 -4.87 -9.08
CA CYS A 220 7.15 -4.47 -10.41
C CYS A 220 8.25 -3.41 -10.30
N THR A 221 9.29 -3.70 -9.53
CA THR A 221 10.29 -2.71 -9.11
C THR A 221 11.05 -2.11 -10.29
N LEU A 222 11.47 -0.85 -10.12
CA LEU A 222 12.47 -0.20 -10.97
C LEU A 222 13.84 -0.83 -10.72
N GLY A 223 14.59 -1.05 -11.80
CA GLY A 223 15.98 -1.48 -11.73
C GLY A 223 16.63 -1.58 -13.11
N SER A 224 17.87 -2.03 -13.15
CA SER A 224 18.67 -2.13 -14.38
C SER A 224 18.77 -3.55 -14.94
N ASP A 225 18.24 -4.57 -14.23
CA ASP A 225 18.35 -5.98 -14.61
C ASP A 225 16.97 -6.68 -14.57
N PRO A 226 16.48 -7.24 -15.69
CA PRO A 226 15.22 -7.99 -15.73
C PRO A 226 15.23 -9.27 -14.88
N ALA A 227 16.39 -9.74 -14.44
CA ALA A 227 16.50 -10.87 -13.52
C ALA A 227 15.96 -10.52 -12.12
N ASP A 228 15.98 -9.25 -11.73
CA ASP A 228 15.65 -8.80 -10.38
C ASP A 228 14.59 -7.69 -10.32
N ALA A 229 14.41 -6.93 -11.40
CA ALA A 229 13.40 -5.87 -11.54
C ALA A 229 12.46 -6.16 -12.71
N ALA A 230 11.27 -5.55 -12.70
CA ALA A 230 10.31 -5.69 -13.81
C ALA A 230 10.28 -4.49 -14.75
N VAL A 231 10.74 -3.34 -14.26
CA VAL A 231 10.62 -2.06 -14.93
C VAL A 231 12.00 -1.40 -15.00
N ASP A 232 12.35 -0.83 -16.14
CA ASP A 232 13.60 -0.09 -16.30
C ASP A 232 13.52 1.35 -15.78
N GLU A 233 14.63 2.09 -15.80
CA GLU A 233 14.70 3.47 -15.28
C GLU A 233 13.87 4.49 -16.09
N SER A 234 13.45 4.13 -17.30
CA SER A 234 12.53 4.89 -18.15
C SER A 234 11.07 4.53 -17.90
N PHE A 235 10.79 3.72 -16.88
CA PHE A 235 9.46 3.21 -16.52
C PHE A 235 8.87 2.22 -17.53
N HIS A 236 9.66 1.69 -18.47
CA HIS A 236 9.21 0.65 -19.36
C HIS A 236 9.22 -0.70 -18.67
N LEU A 237 8.19 -1.50 -18.93
CA LEU A 237 8.24 -2.92 -18.62
C LEU A 237 9.36 -3.56 -19.46
N PHE A 238 10.24 -4.36 -18.84
CA PHE A 238 11.36 -4.95 -19.55
C PHE A 238 10.90 -5.73 -20.80
N GLY A 239 11.51 -5.40 -21.94
CA GLY A 239 11.20 -6.01 -23.23
C GLY A 239 9.99 -5.41 -23.96
N GLU A 240 9.39 -4.32 -23.46
CA GLU A 240 8.23 -3.67 -24.08
C GLU A 240 8.44 -2.16 -24.25
N GLU A 241 8.40 -1.68 -25.50
CA GLU A 241 8.50 -0.25 -25.83
C GLU A 241 7.17 0.51 -25.64
N ARG A 242 6.06 -0.20 -25.42
CA ARG A 242 4.71 0.38 -25.39
C ARG A 242 4.02 0.26 -24.03
N VAL A 243 4.67 -0.34 -23.05
CA VAL A 243 4.10 -0.61 -21.73
C VAL A 243 4.91 0.11 -20.67
N TYR A 244 4.33 1.14 -20.09
CA TYR A 244 4.90 1.83 -18.94
C TYR A 244 4.26 1.32 -17.65
N VAL A 245 5.01 1.33 -16.56
CA VAL A 245 4.50 1.01 -15.22
C VAL A 245 4.83 2.13 -14.27
N CYS A 246 3.82 2.74 -13.64
CA CYS A 246 4.02 3.83 -12.71
C CYS A 246 2.93 3.84 -11.62
N ASP A 247 3.24 3.22 -10.49
CA ASP A 247 2.43 3.23 -9.26
C ASP A 247 3.29 2.76 -8.07
N SER A 248 2.68 2.35 -6.95
CA SER A 248 3.45 1.86 -5.79
C SER A 248 4.23 0.56 -6.06
N SER A 249 3.91 -0.19 -7.12
CA SER A 249 4.60 -1.43 -7.49
C SER A 249 6.04 -1.21 -7.95
N THR A 250 6.38 0.01 -8.37
CA THR A 250 7.71 0.37 -8.90
C THR A 250 8.75 0.68 -7.83
N PHE A 251 8.34 0.69 -6.55
CA PHE A 251 9.23 0.97 -5.43
C PHE A 251 10.23 -0.17 -5.23
N PRO A 252 11.55 0.10 -5.27
CA PRO A 252 12.56 -0.93 -5.01
C PRO A 252 12.56 -1.38 -3.54
N ASN A 253 12.13 -0.52 -2.61
CA ASN A 253 11.98 -0.83 -1.19
C ASN A 253 10.93 0.08 -0.53
N ALA A 254 10.59 -0.24 0.72
CA ALA A 254 9.69 0.56 1.53
C ALA A 254 10.42 1.79 2.10
N PRO A 255 9.92 3.03 1.89
CA PRO A 255 10.67 4.26 2.22
C PRO A 255 10.67 4.64 3.71
N GLY A 256 10.10 3.83 4.60
CA GLY A 256 9.90 4.14 6.03
C GLY A 256 8.83 5.22 6.30
N ARG A 257 8.15 5.71 5.26
CA ARG A 257 7.16 6.80 5.30
C ARG A 257 5.97 6.47 4.38
N ASN A 258 4.92 7.28 4.45
CA ASN A 258 3.72 7.10 3.62
C ASN A 258 4.10 7.38 2.16
N PRO A 259 3.84 6.45 1.22
CA PRO A 259 4.44 6.49 -0.11
C PRO A 259 3.76 7.45 -1.09
N SER A 260 2.58 7.99 -0.77
CA SER A 260 1.73 8.70 -1.73
C SER A 260 2.41 9.88 -2.41
N LEU A 261 3.21 10.68 -1.68
CA LEU A 261 3.96 11.80 -2.28
C LEU A 261 5.05 11.31 -3.23
N THR A 262 5.75 10.23 -2.87
CA THR A 262 6.75 9.60 -3.74
C THR A 262 6.11 8.98 -4.98
N VAL A 263 4.93 8.36 -4.87
CA VAL A 263 4.15 7.89 -6.03
C VAL A 263 3.81 9.06 -6.96
N MET A 264 3.38 10.20 -6.42
CA MET A 264 3.10 11.39 -7.24
C MET A 264 4.36 11.95 -7.91
N ALA A 265 5.49 11.97 -7.21
CA ALA A 265 6.77 12.41 -7.78
C ALA A 265 7.25 11.48 -8.91
N LEU A 266 7.14 10.17 -8.73
CA LEU A 266 7.44 9.18 -9.77
C LEU A 266 6.48 9.28 -10.96
N ALA A 267 5.19 9.54 -10.72
CA ALA A 267 4.21 9.77 -11.79
C ALA A 267 4.55 11.00 -12.63
N LEU A 268 5.02 12.08 -12.01
CA LEU A 268 5.52 13.26 -12.74
C LEU A 268 6.75 12.92 -13.56
N ARG A 269 7.75 12.25 -12.95
CA ARG A 269 8.97 11.82 -13.66
C ARG A 269 8.66 10.91 -14.85
N ALA A 270 7.81 9.90 -14.67
CA ALA A 270 7.39 9.00 -15.74
C ALA A 270 6.69 9.77 -16.87
N SER A 271 5.84 10.74 -16.54
CA SER A 271 5.18 11.56 -17.56
C SER A 271 6.15 12.41 -18.38
N GLU A 272 7.24 12.91 -17.77
CA GLU A 272 8.28 13.63 -18.48
C GLU A 272 9.08 12.73 -19.43
N VAL A 273 9.36 11.48 -19.02
CA VAL A 273 10.00 10.48 -19.88
C VAL A 273 9.12 10.19 -21.09
N MET A 274 7.85 9.86 -20.88
CA MET A 274 6.89 9.58 -21.96
C MET A 274 6.78 10.73 -22.96
N LEU A 275 6.79 11.98 -22.49
CA LEU A 275 6.71 13.16 -23.35
C LEU A 275 7.97 13.41 -24.19
N ARG A 276 9.13 12.90 -23.77
CA ARG A 276 10.38 13.00 -24.55
C ARG A 276 10.48 11.93 -25.63
N GLU A 277 9.77 10.82 -25.44
CA GLU A 277 9.76 9.67 -26.35
C GLU A 277 8.61 9.73 -27.37
N ALA A 278 7.60 10.56 -27.12
CA ALA A 278 6.45 10.81 -28.00
C ALA A 278 6.77 11.75 -29.18
#